data_AF-A0A849UBN3-F1
#
_entry.id   AF-A0A849UBN3-F1
#
_cell.length_a   1.000
_cell.length_b   1.000
_cell.length_c   1.000
_cell.angle_alpha   90.00
_cell.angle_beta   90.00
_cell.angle_gamma   90.00
#
_symmetry.space_group_name_H-M   'P 1'
#
loop_
_entity.id
_entity.type
_entity.pdbx_description
1 polymer ?
#
loop_
_entity_poly.entity_id
_entity_poly.type
_entity_poly.pdbx_seq_one_letter_code
_entity_poly.pdbx_strand_id
1 'polypeptide(L)'
;MKTEEKIQKQLAENPIILYMKGVPTNPQCGFSGKTVGILDATKIPYAYVNVLEAPFIREKLPSISHWPTYPQLFVNGELVGGCDIVEEMSNNGSLLPLLTSAVPKKEESTEGLSAAEVSQLVQLGIPEAEVIVDGAGCDLLITVVSEQFSDLTIVKKQQLVLATLKEPLASGKLHAVSVKAYMPEEWQALQSAKKDPGLLQIQF
;
A
#
# COMPACT_ATOMS: atom_id res chain seq x y z
N MET A 1 -7.60 17.91 25.69
CA MET A 1 -7.20 18.01 24.27
C MET A 1 -7.93 19.20 23.67
N LYS A 2 -7.21 20.25 23.29
CA LYS A 2 -7.80 21.46 22.69
C LYS A 2 -8.30 21.14 21.28
N THR A 3 -9.37 21.78 20.86
CA THR A 3 -9.98 21.60 19.53
C THR A 3 -8.99 21.82 18.37
N GLU A 4 -8.05 22.75 18.53
CA GLU A 4 -6.97 23.01 17.56
C GLU A 4 -6.07 21.79 17.34
N GLU A 5 -5.68 21.08 18.40
CA GLU A 5 -4.82 19.91 18.30
C GLU A 5 -5.50 18.79 17.51
N LYS A 6 -6.82 18.64 17.66
CA LYS A 6 -7.60 17.65 16.88
C LYS A 6 -7.60 17.98 15.39
N ILE A 7 -7.81 19.24 15.05
CA ILE A 7 -7.83 19.70 13.65
C ILE A 7 -6.44 19.52 13.04
N GLN A 8 -5.39 19.98 13.72
CA GLN A 8 -4.01 19.81 13.26
C GLN A 8 -3.65 18.33 13.08
N LYS A 9 -4.07 17.46 14.00
CA LYS A 9 -3.89 16.02 13.87
C LYS A 9 -4.61 15.46 12.65
N GLN A 10 -5.87 15.85 12.42
CA GLN A 10 -6.62 15.43 11.22
C GLN A 10 -5.93 15.87 9.93
N LEU A 11 -5.45 17.11 9.87
CA LEU A 11 -4.71 17.64 8.73
C LEU A 11 -3.37 16.91 8.50
N ALA A 12 -2.68 16.50 9.57
CA ALA A 12 -1.43 15.76 9.49
C ALA A 12 -1.61 14.29 9.10
N GLU A 13 -2.67 13.63 9.59
CA GLU A 13 -2.95 12.21 9.31
C GLU A 13 -3.59 11.98 7.94
N ASN A 14 -4.25 13.00 7.37
CA ASN A 14 -5.00 12.88 6.13
C ASN A 14 -4.43 13.83 5.08
N PRO A 15 -3.70 13.33 4.08
CA PRO A 15 -3.06 14.18 3.07
C PRO A 15 -4.07 14.94 2.22
N ILE A 16 -5.29 14.41 2.05
CA ILE A 16 -6.39 15.09 1.36
C ILE A 16 -7.60 14.98 2.27
N ILE A 17 -8.12 16.12 2.72
CA ILE A 17 -9.26 16.17 3.65
C ILE A 17 -10.23 17.30 3.30
N LEU A 18 -11.52 16.95 3.23
CA LEU A 18 -12.62 17.85 2.92
C LEU A 18 -13.49 18.09 4.16
N TYR A 19 -13.56 19.33 4.63
CA TYR A 19 -14.55 19.74 5.62
C TYR A 19 -15.82 20.19 4.91
N MET A 20 -16.92 19.48 5.12
CA MET A 20 -18.17 19.68 4.37
C MET A 20 -19.41 19.64 5.26
N LYS A 21 -20.54 20.13 4.74
CA LYS A 21 -21.85 20.05 5.39
C LYS A 21 -22.57 18.79 4.91
N GLY A 22 -22.72 17.81 5.81
CA GLY A 22 -23.19 16.47 5.48
C GLY A 22 -22.03 15.52 5.17
N VAL A 23 -22.32 14.46 4.43
CA VAL A 23 -21.35 13.42 4.06
C VAL A 23 -21.32 13.26 2.54
N PRO A 24 -20.25 12.69 1.92
CA PRO A 24 -20.15 12.58 0.47
C PRO A 24 -21.35 11.86 -0.19
N THR A 25 -21.87 10.82 0.46
CA THR A 25 -23.04 10.05 -0.01
C THR A 25 -24.36 10.80 0.14
N ASN A 26 -24.43 11.79 1.03
CA ASN A 26 -25.62 12.57 1.31
C ASN A 26 -25.24 14.00 1.73
N PRO A 27 -24.82 14.86 0.77
CA PRO A 27 -24.42 16.23 1.07
C PRO A 27 -25.64 17.06 1.47
N GLN A 28 -25.52 17.84 2.54
CA GLN A 28 -26.60 18.69 3.06
C GLN A 28 -26.48 20.16 2.60
N CYS A 29 -25.61 20.42 1.64
CA CYS A 29 -25.40 21.73 1.05
C CYS A 29 -24.96 21.57 -0.43
N GLY A 30 -25.56 22.35 -1.34
CA GLY A 30 -25.25 22.28 -2.77
C GLY A 30 -23.77 22.51 -3.09
N PHE A 31 -23.11 23.44 -2.40
CA PHE A 31 -21.66 23.67 -2.55
C PHE A 31 -20.84 22.45 -2.11
N SER A 32 -21.21 21.83 -1.00
CA SER A 32 -20.56 20.60 -0.54
C SER A 32 -20.76 19.44 -1.52
N GLY A 33 -21.98 19.27 -2.07
CA GLY A 33 -22.26 18.25 -3.08
C GLY A 33 -21.49 18.46 -4.38
N LYS A 34 -21.37 19.72 -4.83
CA LYS A 34 -20.60 20.06 -6.02
C LYS A 34 -19.10 19.75 -5.85
N THR A 35 -18.51 20.14 -4.72
CA THR A 35 -17.11 19.82 -4.40
C THR A 35 -16.87 18.32 -4.32
N VAL A 36 -17.78 17.56 -3.70
CA VAL A 36 -17.72 16.08 -3.69
C VAL A 36 -17.75 15.51 -5.10
N GLY A 37 -18.67 15.96 -5.96
CA GLY A 37 -18.76 15.47 -7.33
C GLY A 37 -17.47 15.71 -8.14
N ILE A 38 -16.83 16.85 -7.95
CA ILE A 38 -15.54 17.17 -8.57
C ILE A 38 -14.43 16.23 -8.06
N LEU A 39 -14.34 16.04 -6.74
CA LEU A 39 -13.33 15.16 -6.14
C LEU A 39 -13.56 13.69 -6.55
N ASP A 40 -14.80 13.22 -6.56
CA ASP A 40 -15.15 11.86 -6.96
C ASP A 40 -14.86 11.58 -8.45
N ALA A 41 -14.90 12.62 -9.29
CA ALA A 41 -14.50 12.53 -10.69
C ALA A 41 -12.99 12.30 -10.84
N THR A 42 -12.17 12.77 -9.90
CA THR A 42 -10.70 12.56 -9.91
C THR A 42 -10.29 11.13 -9.57
N LYS A 43 -11.19 10.34 -8.97
CA LYS A 43 -10.93 8.96 -8.46
C LYS A 43 -9.84 8.87 -7.39
N ILE A 44 -9.41 10.00 -6.83
CA ILE A 44 -8.42 10.04 -5.75
C ILE A 44 -9.14 9.93 -4.41
N PRO A 45 -8.72 9.01 -3.52
CA PRO A 45 -9.32 8.89 -2.19
C PRO A 45 -9.01 10.12 -1.33
N TYR A 46 -10.01 10.60 -0.60
CA TYR A 46 -9.90 11.71 0.34
C TYR A 46 -10.66 11.40 1.63
N ALA A 47 -10.20 11.98 2.73
CA ALA A 47 -10.94 11.99 3.99
C ALA A 47 -11.99 13.10 4.00
N TYR A 48 -13.05 12.95 4.79
CA TYR A 48 -14.03 14.01 4.96
C TYR A 48 -14.42 14.18 6.42
N VAL A 49 -14.89 15.38 6.76
CA VAL A 49 -15.42 15.71 8.08
C VAL A 49 -16.75 16.43 7.92
N ASN A 50 -17.81 15.86 8.50
CA ASN A 50 -19.11 16.50 8.58
C ASN A 50 -19.11 17.56 9.69
N VAL A 51 -19.01 18.84 9.31
CA VAL A 51 -18.95 19.94 10.28
C VAL A 51 -20.31 20.21 10.96
N LEU A 52 -21.40 19.62 10.47
CA LEU A 52 -22.70 19.72 11.13
C LEU A 52 -22.78 18.82 12.37
N GLU A 53 -22.06 17.70 12.38
CA GLU A 53 -21.96 16.77 13.52
C GLU A 53 -20.77 17.08 14.43
N ALA A 54 -19.85 17.95 13.98
CA ALA A 54 -18.68 18.39 14.74
C ALA A 54 -18.73 19.92 14.99
N PRO A 55 -19.57 20.41 15.92
CA PRO A 55 -19.76 21.85 16.17
C PRO A 55 -18.46 22.56 16.57
N PHE A 56 -17.59 21.86 17.33
CA PHE A 56 -16.29 22.37 17.73
C PHE A 56 -15.35 22.64 16.54
N ILE A 57 -15.38 21.80 15.50
CA ILE A 57 -14.61 22.02 14.27
C ILE A 57 -15.22 23.18 13.50
N ARG A 58 -16.56 23.21 13.38
CA ARG A 58 -17.30 24.24 12.67
C ARG A 58 -16.95 25.65 13.14
N GLU A 59 -16.87 25.83 14.46
CA GLU A 59 -16.57 27.11 15.09
C GLU A 59 -15.09 27.51 14.97
N LYS A 60 -14.17 26.55 15.07
CA LYS A 60 -12.74 26.84 15.22
C LYS A 60 -11.94 26.79 13.92
N LEU A 61 -12.30 25.92 12.98
CA LEU A 61 -11.58 25.76 11.71
C LEU A 61 -11.46 27.07 10.91
N PRO A 62 -12.51 27.92 10.77
CA PRO A 62 -12.40 29.18 10.02
C PRO A 62 -11.31 30.12 10.53
N SER A 63 -11.06 30.12 11.85
CA SER A 63 -9.99 30.92 12.45
C SER A 63 -8.60 30.33 12.21
N ILE A 64 -8.48 29.01 12.06
CA ILE A 64 -7.22 28.32 11.79
C ILE A 64 -6.86 28.44 10.31
N SER A 65 -7.84 28.26 9.43
CA SER A 65 -7.65 28.24 7.97
C SER A 65 -7.68 29.63 7.35
N HIS A 66 -8.04 30.65 8.13
CA HIS A 66 -8.32 32.00 7.64
C HIS A 66 -9.39 32.01 6.53
N TRP A 67 -10.31 31.04 6.54
CA TRP A 67 -11.34 30.87 5.51
C TRP A 67 -12.74 30.80 6.13
N PRO A 68 -13.67 31.71 5.75
CA PRO A 68 -14.93 31.88 6.48
C PRO A 68 -16.03 30.87 6.12
N THR A 69 -15.92 30.14 5.01
CA THR A 69 -17.03 29.35 4.44
C THR A 69 -16.74 27.86 4.35
N TYR A 70 -17.78 27.06 4.13
CA TYR A 70 -17.68 25.62 3.86
C TYR A 70 -18.36 25.32 2.52
N PRO A 71 -17.88 24.33 1.74
CA PRO A 71 -16.82 23.36 2.06
C PRO A 71 -15.40 23.96 2.07
N GLN A 72 -14.44 23.31 2.76
CA GLN A 72 -13.01 23.64 2.74
C GLN A 72 -12.18 22.40 2.42
N LEU A 73 -11.41 22.44 1.33
CA LEU A 73 -10.49 21.38 0.94
C LEU A 73 -9.08 21.70 1.43
N PHE A 74 -8.46 20.73 2.08
CA PHE A 74 -7.05 20.78 2.48
C PHE A 74 -6.26 19.67 1.81
N VAL A 75 -5.03 20.01 1.43
CA VAL A 75 -4.07 19.10 0.80
C VAL A 75 -2.72 19.29 1.48
N ASN A 76 -2.13 18.21 2.00
CA ASN A 76 -0.90 18.20 2.80
C ASN A 76 -0.92 19.20 3.98
N GLY A 77 -2.10 19.39 4.59
CA GLY A 77 -2.31 20.34 5.69
C GLY A 77 -2.45 21.80 5.27
N GLU A 78 -2.32 22.11 3.98
CA GLU A 78 -2.53 23.46 3.43
C GLU A 78 -3.95 23.60 2.89
N LEU A 79 -4.55 24.79 3.08
CA LEU A 79 -5.87 25.09 2.53
C LEU A 79 -5.76 25.30 1.02
N VAL A 80 -6.48 24.50 0.24
CA VAL A 80 -6.63 24.71 -1.20
C VAL A 80 -7.70 25.75 -1.47
N GLY A 81 -8.85 25.63 -0.80
CA GLY A 81 -9.94 26.60 -0.92
C GLY A 81 -11.33 26.00 -0.73
N GLY A 82 -12.34 26.79 -1.10
CA GLY A 82 -13.74 26.40 -1.08
C GLY A 82 -14.25 25.84 -2.41
N CYS A 83 -15.57 25.73 -2.55
CA CYS A 83 -16.21 25.14 -3.73
C CYS A 83 -15.80 25.79 -5.06
N ASP A 84 -15.79 27.12 -5.13
CA ASP A 84 -15.50 27.84 -6.38
C ASP A 84 -14.05 27.65 -6.83
N ILE A 85 -13.10 27.66 -5.89
CA ILE A 85 -11.68 27.42 -6.19
C ILE A 85 -11.48 25.98 -6.65
N VAL A 86 -12.09 25.01 -5.97
CA VAL A 86 -11.97 23.59 -6.37
C VAL A 86 -12.55 23.37 -7.76
N GLU A 87 -13.66 24.01 -8.09
CA GLU A 87 -14.23 23.99 -9.44
C GLU A 87 -13.31 24.63 -10.48
N GLU A 88 -12.77 25.81 -10.20
CA GLU A 88 -11.83 26.49 -11.09
C GLU A 88 -10.59 25.63 -11.35
N MET A 89 -10.00 25.06 -10.29
CA MET A 89 -8.86 24.16 -10.39
C MET A 89 -9.17 22.87 -11.16
N SER A 90 -10.40 22.37 -11.06
CA SER A 90 -10.86 21.24 -11.87
C SER A 90 -10.98 21.62 -13.34
N ASN A 91 -11.54 22.79 -13.64
CA ASN A 91 -11.76 23.25 -15.01
C ASN A 91 -10.45 23.60 -15.74
N ASN A 92 -9.46 24.14 -15.00
CA ASN A 92 -8.15 24.45 -15.56
C ASN A 92 -7.15 23.28 -15.50
N GLY A 93 -7.55 22.14 -14.92
CA GLY A 93 -6.74 20.92 -14.82
C GLY A 93 -5.66 20.91 -13.74
N SER A 94 -5.54 21.95 -12.91
CA SER A 94 -4.53 22.02 -11.83
C SER A 94 -4.88 21.19 -10.59
N LEU A 95 -6.15 20.82 -10.40
CA LEU A 95 -6.60 20.06 -9.23
C LEU A 95 -6.01 18.65 -9.20
N LEU A 96 -6.07 17.92 -10.32
CA LEU A 96 -5.67 16.51 -10.37
C LEU A 96 -4.18 16.32 -10.02
N PRO A 97 -3.22 17.07 -10.61
CA PRO A 97 -1.81 16.98 -10.22
C PRO A 97 -1.57 17.27 -8.74
N LEU A 98 -2.26 18.28 -8.19
CA LEU A 98 -2.15 18.66 -6.79
C LEU A 98 -2.57 17.49 -5.88
N LEU A 99 -3.74 16.91 -6.12
CA LEU A 99 -4.25 15.76 -5.37
C LEU A 99 -3.33 14.54 -5.52
N THR A 100 -2.89 14.22 -6.74
CA THR A 100 -2.01 13.06 -6.99
C THR A 100 -0.67 13.19 -6.26
N SER A 101 -0.10 14.40 -6.21
CA SER A 101 1.16 14.64 -5.50
C SER A 101 1.05 14.51 -3.97
N ALA A 102 -0.15 14.69 -3.44
CA ALA A 102 -0.41 14.66 -2.01
C ALA A 102 -0.75 13.28 -1.48
N VAL A 103 -1.35 12.42 -2.31
CA VAL A 103 -1.41 11.01 -1.99
C VAL A 103 0.05 10.56 -1.85
N PRO A 104 0.51 10.15 -0.65
CA PRO A 104 1.81 9.54 -0.54
C PRO A 104 1.80 8.43 -1.59
N LYS A 105 2.85 8.36 -2.40
CA LYS A 105 3.16 7.15 -3.15
C LYS A 105 3.32 6.05 -2.11
N LYS A 106 2.21 5.53 -1.59
CA LYS A 106 2.07 4.14 -1.21
C LYS A 106 2.62 3.49 -2.45
N GLU A 107 3.82 2.94 -2.31
CA GLU A 107 4.52 2.22 -3.36
C GLU A 107 3.43 1.67 -4.26
N GLU A 108 3.36 2.23 -5.47
CA GLU A 108 2.62 1.56 -6.51
C GLU A 108 3.15 0.16 -6.41
N SER A 109 2.28 -0.74 -5.98
CA SER A 109 2.43 -2.16 -6.20
C SER A 109 2.63 -2.25 -7.70
N THR A 110 3.88 -2.11 -8.14
CA THR A 110 4.37 -2.64 -9.40
C THR A 110 3.81 -4.03 -9.41
N GLU A 111 2.89 -4.27 -10.34
CA GLU A 111 2.18 -5.53 -10.52
C GLU A 111 3.16 -6.67 -10.28
N GLY A 112 3.13 -7.18 -9.06
CA GLY A 112 4.23 -7.91 -8.45
C GLY A 112 3.56 -8.86 -7.52
N LEU A 113 3.66 -10.15 -7.81
CA LEU A 113 2.99 -11.17 -7.01
C LEU A 113 3.40 -10.99 -5.54
N SER A 114 2.41 -10.88 -4.67
CA SER A 114 2.66 -10.90 -3.23
C SER A 114 3.29 -12.23 -2.83
N ALA A 115 4.03 -12.26 -1.71
CA ALA A 115 4.61 -13.50 -1.18
C ALA A 115 3.58 -14.63 -1.03
N ALA A 116 2.33 -14.28 -0.70
CA ALA A 116 1.21 -15.21 -0.62
C ALA A 116 0.85 -15.80 -1.99
N GLU A 117 0.75 -14.97 -3.04
CA GLU A 117 0.44 -15.41 -4.39
C GLU A 117 1.58 -16.24 -5.01
N VAL A 118 2.84 -15.85 -4.77
CA VAL A 118 4.01 -16.63 -5.18
C VAL A 118 3.96 -18.04 -4.58
N SER A 119 3.65 -18.13 -3.28
CA SER A 119 3.54 -19.42 -2.58
C SER A 119 2.44 -20.29 -3.18
N GLN A 120 1.27 -19.70 -3.48
CA GLN A 120 0.16 -20.40 -4.14
C GLN A 120 0.52 -20.91 -5.54
N LEU A 121 1.21 -20.11 -6.35
CA LEU A 121 1.61 -20.52 -7.71
C LEU A 121 2.59 -21.69 -7.68
N VAL A 122 3.58 -21.65 -6.79
CA VAL A 122 4.52 -22.76 -6.63
C VAL A 122 3.78 -24.01 -6.13
N GLN A 123 2.84 -23.85 -5.20
CA GLN A 123 2.06 -24.97 -4.67
C GLN A 123 1.09 -25.57 -5.70
N LEU A 124 0.61 -24.81 -6.69
CA LEU A 124 -0.13 -25.34 -7.84
C LEU A 124 0.74 -26.26 -8.73
N GLY A 125 2.03 -25.95 -8.88
CA GLY A 125 2.97 -26.78 -9.62
C GLY A 125 3.51 -27.96 -8.81
N ILE A 126 3.67 -27.79 -7.49
CA ILE A 126 4.22 -28.78 -6.57
C ILE A 126 3.36 -28.78 -5.28
N PRO A 127 2.29 -29.59 -5.21
CA PRO A 127 1.33 -29.53 -4.09
C PRO A 127 1.93 -29.88 -2.73
N GLU A 128 2.93 -30.76 -2.72
CA GLU A 128 3.69 -31.21 -1.54
C GLU A 128 4.95 -30.37 -1.28
N ALA A 129 5.03 -29.15 -1.84
CA ALA A 129 6.15 -28.25 -1.57
C ALA A 129 5.84 -27.27 -0.43
N GLU A 130 6.76 -27.18 0.51
CA GLU A 130 6.82 -26.07 1.47
C GLU A 130 7.55 -24.90 0.82
N VAL A 131 6.87 -23.76 0.71
CA VAL A 131 7.37 -22.56 0.04
C VAL A 131 7.59 -21.46 1.05
N ILE A 132 8.80 -20.93 1.08
CA ILE A 132 9.24 -19.89 2.01
C ILE A 132 9.75 -18.74 1.15
N VAL A 133 9.02 -17.63 1.16
CA VAL A 133 9.39 -16.42 0.44
C VAL A 133 10.02 -15.46 1.43
N ASP A 134 11.31 -15.20 1.24
CA ASP A 134 12.10 -14.28 2.07
C ASP A 134 12.49 -13.07 1.20
N GLY A 135 12.19 -11.85 1.67
CA GLY A 135 12.47 -10.61 0.95
C GLY A 135 11.28 -9.64 0.92
N ALA A 136 11.59 -8.37 0.66
CA ALA A 136 10.61 -7.30 0.47
C ALA A 136 11.00 -6.49 -0.78
N GLY A 137 10.05 -6.23 -1.68
CA GLY A 137 10.29 -5.48 -2.93
C GLY A 137 10.66 -6.36 -4.13
N CYS A 138 11.63 -5.92 -4.93
CA CYS A 138 11.97 -6.50 -6.24
C CYS A 138 12.93 -7.70 -6.21
N ASP A 139 13.55 -8.00 -5.08
CA ASP A 139 14.51 -9.11 -4.89
C ASP A 139 13.94 -10.16 -3.93
N LEU A 140 13.06 -11.03 -4.46
CA LEU A 140 12.47 -12.10 -3.66
C LEU A 140 13.33 -13.36 -3.71
N LEU A 141 13.64 -13.93 -2.54
CA LEU A 141 14.26 -15.24 -2.40
C LEU A 141 13.17 -16.27 -2.10
N ILE A 142 12.86 -17.10 -3.10
CA ILE A 142 11.85 -18.15 -2.99
C ILE A 142 12.58 -19.46 -2.69
N THR A 143 12.38 -19.98 -1.50
CA THR A 143 12.91 -21.27 -1.06
C THR A 143 11.79 -22.31 -1.12
N VAL A 144 11.98 -23.36 -1.90
CA VAL A 144 11.01 -24.42 -2.12
C VAL A 144 11.58 -25.73 -1.60
N VAL A 145 10.83 -26.41 -0.76
CA VAL A 145 11.25 -27.63 -0.08
C VAL A 145 10.27 -28.73 -0.42
N SER A 146 10.72 -29.80 -1.09
CA SER A 146 9.84 -30.89 -1.49
C SER A 146 10.56 -32.22 -1.61
N GLU A 147 9.88 -33.31 -1.28
CA GLU A 147 10.41 -34.67 -1.45
C GLU A 147 10.51 -35.10 -2.93
N GLN A 148 9.73 -34.47 -3.83
CA GLN A 148 9.79 -34.76 -5.28
C GLN A 148 11.13 -34.41 -5.91
N PHE A 149 12.02 -33.75 -5.17
CA PHE A 149 13.38 -33.45 -5.58
C PHE A 149 14.36 -34.60 -5.35
N SER A 150 13.94 -35.75 -4.80
CA SER A 150 14.80 -36.92 -4.54
C SER A 150 15.56 -37.42 -5.77
N ASP A 151 14.91 -37.43 -6.93
CA ASP A 151 15.42 -38.05 -8.17
C ASP A 151 15.99 -37.04 -9.18
N LEU A 152 16.13 -35.78 -8.79
CA LEU A 152 16.52 -34.68 -9.66
C LEU A 152 17.86 -34.06 -9.27
N THR A 153 18.65 -33.67 -10.27
CA THR A 153 19.90 -32.93 -10.07
C THR A 153 19.62 -31.51 -9.57
N ILE A 154 20.55 -30.90 -8.83
CA ILE A 154 20.40 -29.54 -8.27
C ILE A 154 19.87 -28.52 -9.29
N VAL A 155 20.41 -28.55 -10.52
CA VAL A 155 19.98 -27.66 -11.61
C VAL A 155 18.55 -27.99 -12.08
N LYS A 156 18.18 -29.27 -12.19
CA LYS A 156 16.81 -29.69 -12.55
C LYS A 156 15.80 -29.31 -11.47
N LYS A 157 16.16 -29.41 -10.18
CA LYS A 157 15.32 -28.95 -9.06
C LYS A 157 15.01 -27.45 -9.22
N GLN A 158 16.04 -26.63 -9.44
CA GLN A 158 15.88 -25.19 -9.66
C GLN A 158 15.08 -24.87 -10.94
N GLN A 159 15.34 -25.58 -12.04
CA GLN A 159 14.61 -25.40 -13.29
C GLN A 159 13.12 -25.73 -13.17
N LEU A 160 12.76 -26.77 -12.41
CA LEU A 160 11.36 -27.14 -12.19
C LEU A 160 10.60 -26.01 -11.48
N VAL A 161 11.20 -25.47 -10.42
CA VAL A 161 10.60 -24.34 -9.69
C VAL A 161 10.59 -23.08 -10.56
N LEU A 162 11.68 -22.79 -11.28
CA LEU A 162 11.73 -21.65 -12.19
C LEU A 162 10.69 -21.76 -13.33
N ALA A 163 10.34 -22.97 -13.76
CA ALA A 163 9.29 -23.19 -14.75
C ALA A 163 7.91 -22.76 -14.23
N THR A 164 7.60 -23.01 -12.95
CA THR A 164 6.35 -22.54 -12.31
C THR A 164 6.29 -21.02 -12.22
N LEU A 165 7.46 -20.37 -12.09
CA LEU A 165 7.59 -18.91 -11.98
C LEU A 165 7.84 -18.24 -13.34
N LYS A 166 7.94 -19.01 -14.43
CA LYS A 166 8.23 -18.49 -15.77
C LYS A 166 7.11 -17.63 -16.31
N GLU A 167 5.85 -17.99 -16.06
CA GLU A 167 4.68 -17.20 -16.47
C GLU A 167 4.64 -15.81 -15.80
N PRO A 168 4.81 -15.69 -14.47
CA PRO A 168 4.91 -14.37 -13.85
C PRO A 168 6.18 -13.60 -14.22
N LEU A 169 7.32 -14.28 -14.42
CA LEU A 169 8.53 -13.64 -14.96
C LEU A 169 8.31 -13.08 -16.38
N ALA A 170 7.67 -13.84 -17.26
CA ALA A 170 7.44 -13.46 -18.66
C ALA A 170 6.36 -12.37 -18.80
N SER A 171 5.39 -12.32 -17.90
CA SER A 171 4.36 -11.28 -17.88
C SER A 171 4.84 -9.93 -17.33
N GLY A 172 6.12 -9.82 -16.94
CA GLY A 172 6.66 -8.61 -16.32
C GLY A 172 6.21 -8.41 -14.87
N LYS A 173 5.51 -9.39 -14.30
CA LYS A 173 4.99 -9.36 -12.93
C LYS A 173 6.03 -9.74 -11.87
N LEU A 174 7.25 -10.06 -12.31
CA LEU A 174 8.33 -10.52 -11.45
C LEU A 174 9.64 -10.02 -12.10
N HIS A 175 10.34 -9.08 -11.46
CA HIS A 175 11.50 -8.41 -12.06
C HIS A 175 12.80 -9.21 -11.85
N ALA A 176 13.06 -9.65 -10.62
CA ALA A 176 14.19 -10.51 -10.28
C ALA A 176 13.81 -11.44 -9.13
N VAL A 177 14.03 -12.75 -9.29
CA VAL A 177 13.85 -13.70 -8.18
C VAL A 177 14.99 -14.67 -8.10
N SER A 178 15.38 -14.96 -6.87
CA SER A 178 16.33 -16.02 -6.56
C SER A 178 15.54 -17.23 -6.10
N VAL A 179 15.75 -18.36 -6.76
CA VAL A 179 15.03 -19.60 -6.44
C VAL A 179 16.00 -20.60 -5.83
N LYS A 180 15.67 -21.14 -4.67
CA LYS A 180 16.41 -22.21 -4.01
C LYS A 180 15.49 -23.41 -3.80
N ALA A 181 15.90 -24.57 -4.29
CA ALA A 181 15.16 -25.82 -4.11
C ALA A 181 15.97 -26.75 -3.21
N TYR A 182 15.37 -27.20 -2.11
CA TYR A 182 16.00 -28.09 -1.13
C TYR A 182 15.13 -29.32 -0.87
N MET A 183 15.75 -30.42 -0.46
CA MET A 183 15.00 -31.52 0.14
C MET A 183 14.64 -31.19 1.59
N PRO A 184 13.56 -31.77 2.15
CA PRO A 184 13.20 -31.54 3.56
C PRO A 184 14.34 -31.80 4.54
N GLU A 185 15.12 -32.86 4.31
CA GLU A 185 16.29 -33.20 5.14
C GLU A 185 17.41 -32.15 5.04
N GLU A 186 17.74 -31.69 3.83
CA GLU A 186 18.73 -30.61 3.61
C GLU A 186 18.28 -29.29 4.26
N TRP A 187 16.99 -28.99 4.17
CA TRP A 187 16.40 -27.79 4.75
C TRP A 187 16.40 -27.83 6.28
N GLN A 188 16.06 -28.97 6.88
CA GLN A 188 16.13 -29.18 8.33
C GLN A 188 17.57 -29.07 8.86
N ALA A 189 18.55 -29.60 8.13
CA ALA A 189 19.96 -29.47 8.49
C ALA A 189 20.43 -28.01 8.47
N LEU A 190 20.05 -27.24 7.45
CA LEU A 190 20.35 -25.80 7.35
C LEU A 190 19.67 -24.97 8.44
N GLN A 191 18.42 -25.29 8.78
CA GLN A 191 17.71 -24.63 9.88
C GLN A 191 18.35 -24.95 11.24
N SER A 192 18.73 -26.20 11.47
CA SER A 192 19.39 -26.63 12.71
C SER A 192 20.75 -25.96 12.88
N ALA A 193 21.52 -25.82 11.79
CA ALA A 193 22.81 -25.11 11.79
C ALA A 193 22.65 -23.60 12.07
N LYS A 194 21.56 -22.95 11.64
CA LYS A 194 21.27 -21.54 11.95
C LYS A 194 20.81 -21.31 13.39
N LYS A 195 20.25 -22.33 14.05
CA LYS A 195 19.71 -22.23 15.42
C LYS A 195 20.78 -22.38 16.51
N ASP A 196 22.00 -22.77 16.13
CA ASP A 196 23.12 -23.00 17.04
C ASP A 196 24.31 -22.09 16.68
N PRO A 197 24.33 -20.81 17.11
CA PRO A 197 25.47 -19.92 16.87
C PRO A 197 26.67 -20.18 17.79
N GLY A 198 26.78 -21.34 18.45
CA GLY A 198 27.81 -21.51 19.46
C GLY A 198 28.17 -22.94 19.84
N LEU A 199 29.08 -23.55 19.08
CA LEU A 199 30.20 -24.29 19.65
C LEU A 199 31.25 -24.58 18.55
N LEU A 200 32.14 -23.60 18.33
CA LEU A 200 33.46 -23.91 17.80
C LEU A 200 34.22 -24.66 18.89
N GLN A 201 34.26 -25.99 18.77
CA GLN A 201 35.12 -26.82 19.59
C GLN A 201 36.57 -26.64 19.08
N ILE A 202 37.33 -25.75 19.73
CA ILE A 202 38.78 -25.67 19.51
C ILE A 202 39.41 -26.88 20.23
N GLN A 203 40.06 -27.75 19.45
CA GLN A 203 40.87 -28.84 19.98
C GLN A 203 42.21 -28.27 20.49
N PHE A 204 42.54 -28.57 21.74
CA PHE A 204 43.92 -28.66 22.23
C PHE A 204 44.09 -30.04 22.88
#